data_AF-A0AAD5AFK3-F1
#
_entry.id   AF-A0AAD5AFK3-F1
#
_cell.length_a   1.000
_cell.length_b   1.000
_cell.length_c   1.000
_cell.angle_alpha   90.00
_cell.angle_beta   90.00
_cell.angle_gamma   90.00
#
_symmetry.space_group_name_H-M   'P 1'
#
loop_
_entity.id
_entity.type
_entity.pdbx_description
1 polymer ?
#
loop_
_entity_poly.entity_id
_entity_poly.type
_entity_poly.pdbx_seq_one_letter_code
_entity_poly.pdbx_strand_id
1 'polypeptide(L)'
;VMEDRSLLRNIRQTPKPSLPVLIISKLVALALPVSQLVIGVLYLKECPRQPLVPVYLLVSGVFALVLVVLSCLPCAQEEEQGGGAINTLCTTWNSIVTIFLFCWFIAGNVWVYSIYEPSYDTHTPEYCAKTLYLFAFWTITLVYIIIG
;
A
#
# COMPACT_ATOMS: atom_id res chain seq x y z
N VAL A 1 -2.50 44.71 3.79
CA VAL A 1 -1.23 43.95 3.61
C VAL A 1 -0.77 43.26 4.90
N MET A 2 -0.85 43.89 6.08
CA MET A 2 -0.44 43.27 7.35
C MET A 2 -1.41 42.16 7.84
N GLU A 3 -2.71 42.32 7.57
CA GLU A 3 -3.79 41.39 7.97
C GLU A 3 -3.83 40.08 7.16
N ASP A 4 -3.29 40.08 5.95
CA ASP A 4 -3.23 38.90 5.08
C ASP A 4 -2.16 37.91 5.57
N ARG A 5 -1.04 38.43 6.10
CA ARG A 5 0.04 37.61 6.68
C ARG A 5 -0.36 36.92 7.98
N SER A 6 -1.23 37.53 8.79
CA SER A 6 -1.73 36.90 10.03
C SER A 6 -2.70 35.77 9.75
N LEU A 7 -3.58 35.92 8.74
CA LEU A 7 -4.46 34.85 8.28
C LEU A 7 -3.67 33.67 7.67
N LEU A 8 -2.68 33.95 6.82
CA LEU A 8 -1.80 32.90 6.28
C LEU A 8 -1.00 32.18 7.38
N ARG A 9 -0.60 32.89 8.45
CA ARG A 9 0.08 32.29 9.60
C ARG A 9 -0.83 31.38 10.43
N ASN A 10 -2.11 31.77 10.58
CA ASN A 10 -3.12 30.98 11.28
C ASN A 10 -3.53 29.72 10.51
N ILE A 11 -3.60 29.78 9.18
CA ILE A 11 -3.90 28.62 8.32
C ILE A 11 -2.72 27.63 8.29
N ARG A 12 -1.47 28.11 8.44
CA ARG A 12 -0.28 27.26 8.55
C ARG A 12 -0.19 26.51 9.88
N GLN A 13 -0.94 26.92 10.91
CA GLN A 13 -1.13 26.14 12.14
C GLN A 13 -2.19 25.04 11.92
N THR A 14 -1.93 24.14 10.97
CA THR A 14 -2.49 22.79 11.14
C THR A 14 -1.87 22.22 12.41
N PRO A 15 -2.65 21.65 13.34
CA PRO A 15 -2.09 21.03 14.53
C PRO A 15 -1.16 19.91 14.06
N LYS A 16 0.16 20.10 14.24
CA LYS A 16 1.14 19.05 13.96
C LYS A 16 0.70 17.85 14.82
N PRO A 17 0.38 16.69 14.22
CA PRO A 17 -0.01 15.51 14.99
C PRO A 17 1.13 15.20 15.98
N SER A 18 0.77 14.80 17.19
CA SER A 18 1.78 14.47 18.20
C SER A 18 2.67 13.33 17.67
N LEU A 19 3.98 13.43 17.92
CA LEU A 19 4.97 12.40 17.56
C LEU A 19 4.48 10.96 17.85
N PRO A 20 3.87 10.64 19.03
CA PRO A 20 3.34 9.30 19.27
C PRO A 20 2.23 8.89 18.31
N VAL A 21 1.33 9.80 17.91
CA VAL A 21 0.25 9.50 16.94
C VAL A 21 0.83 9.22 15.56
N LEU A 22 1.88 9.94 15.16
CA LEU A 22 2.59 9.67 13.91
C LEU A 22 3.26 8.29 13.94
N ILE A 23 3.93 7.92 15.04
CA ILE A 23 4.55 6.60 15.20
C ILE A 23 3.50 5.49 15.16
N ILE A 24 2.40 5.63 15.91
CA ILE A 24 1.32 4.64 15.96
C ILE A 24 0.70 4.46 14.57
N SER A 25 0.40 5.54 13.85
CA SER A 25 -0.18 5.44 12.50
C SER A 25 0.76 4.73 11.52
N LYS A 26 2.08 4.95 11.61
CA LYS A 26 3.08 4.23 10.79
C LYS A 26 3.18 2.74 11.14
N LEU A 27 3.12 2.38 12.43
CA LEU A 27 3.12 0.98 12.86
C LEU A 27 1.88 0.24 12.35
N VAL A 28 0.71 0.89 12.45
CA VAL A 28 -0.54 0.34 11.90
C VAL A 28 -0.45 0.20 10.38
N ALA A 29 0.10 1.20 9.69
CA ALA A 29 0.30 1.16 8.23
C ALA A 29 1.31 0.08 7.79
N LEU A 30 2.20 -0.38 8.67
CA LEU A 30 3.15 -1.46 8.40
C LEU A 30 2.53 -2.86 8.56
N ALA A 31 1.52 -3.01 9.42
CA ALA A 31 0.92 -4.30 9.71
C ALA A 31 0.29 -4.95 8.45
N LEU A 32 -0.42 -4.15 7.65
CA LEU A 32 -1.03 -4.61 6.39
C LEU A 32 0.00 -5.14 5.38
N PRO A 33 1.03 -4.38 4.95
CA PRO A 33 2.01 -4.88 3.98
C PRO A 33 2.79 -6.09 4.51
N VAL A 34 3.09 -6.15 5.82
CA VAL A 34 3.73 -7.34 6.40
C VAL A 34 2.83 -8.56 6.30
N SER A 35 1.53 -8.44 6.60
CA SER A 35 0.59 -9.55 6.45
C SER A 35 0.43 -10.00 5.00
N GLN A 36 0.41 -9.06 4.03
CA GLN A 36 0.40 -9.37 2.60
C GLN A 36 1.63 -10.20 2.18
N LEU A 37 2.81 -9.83 2.67
CA LEU A 37 4.04 -10.58 2.39
C LEU A 37 3.99 -11.99 3.00
N VAL A 38 3.63 -12.11 4.27
CA VAL A 38 3.59 -13.39 4.97
C VAL A 38 2.60 -14.34 4.30
N ILE A 39 1.37 -13.89 4.03
CA ILE A 39 0.34 -14.71 3.39
C ILE A 39 0.76 -15.07 1.95
N GLY A 40 1.30 -14.11 1.20
CA GLY A 40 1.79 -14.35 -0.16
C GLY A 40 2.90 -15.39 -0.24
N VAL A 41 3.85 -15.39 0.70
CA VAL A 41 4.93 -16.40 0.77
C VAL A 41 4.39 -17.75 1.23
N LEU A 42 3.58 -17.79 2.30
CA LEU A 42 3.09 -19.04 2.89
C LEU A 42 2.19 -19.82 1.92
N TYR A 43 1.35 -19.14 1.16
CA TYR A 43 0.39 -19.75 0.25
C TYR A 43 0.81 -19.67 -1.23
N LEU A 44 2.09 -19.45 -1.51
CA LEU A 44 2.61 -19.25 -2.88
C LEU A 44 2.30 -20.41 -3.83
N LYS A 45 2.19 -21.64 -3.30
CA LYS A 45 1.89 -22.87 -4.06
C LYS A 45 0.49 -23.42 -3.81
N GLU A 46 -0.24 -22.85 -2.86
CA GLU A 46 -1.53 -23.34 -2.37
C GLU A 46 -2.71 -22.76 -3.19
N CYS A 47 -2.46 -22.34 -4.43
CA CYS A 47 -3.47 -21.86 -5.37
C CYS A 47 -3.05 -22.16 -6.82
N PRO A 48 -2.99 -23.45 -7.22
CA PRO A 48 -2.62 -23.87 -8.58
C PRO A 48 -3.53 -23.26 -9.65
N ARG A 49 -4.79 -22.97 -9.30
CA ARG A 49 -5.76 -22.41 -10.24
C ARG A 49 -5.41 -21.00 -10.73
N GLN A 50 -4.75 -20.21 -9.89
CA GLN A 50 -4.31 -18.85 -10.21
C GLN A 50 -3.05 -18.49 -9.41
N PRO A 51 -1.84 -18.87 -9.90
CA PRO A 51 -0.57 -18.63 -9.20
C PRO A 51 -0.22 -17.14 -9.10
N LEU A 52 -0.97 -16.26 -9.79
CA LEU A 52 -0.76 -14.81 -9.78
C LEU A 52 -1.37 -14.13 -8.53
N VAL A 53 -2.34 -14.74 -7.83
CA VAL A 53 -2.91 -14.15 -6.61
C VAL A 53 -1.88 -14.01 -5.47
N PRO A 54 -1.08 -15.04 -5.11
CA PRO A 54 0.00 -14.85 -4.13
C PRO A 54 1.04 -13.83 -4.59
N VAL A 55 1.39 -13.82 -5.88
CA VAL A 55 2.34 -12.83 -6.45
C VAL A 55 1.78 -11.41 -6.35
N TYR A 56 0.48 -11.22 -6.56
CA TYR A 56 -0.21 -9.95 -6.36
C TYR A 56 -0.03 -9.41 -4.95
N LEU A 57 -0.26 -10.24 -3.93
CA LEU A 57 -0.08 -9.89 -2.52
C LEU A 57 1.38 -9.55 -2.20
N LEU A 58 2.33 -10.32 -2.74
CA LEU A 58 3.75 -10.05 -2.54
C LEU A 58 4.17 -8.70 -3.11
N VAL A 59 3.87 -8.47 -4.38
CA VAL A 59 4.28 -7.24 -5.07
C VAL A 59 3.62 -6.03 -4.41
N SER A 60 2.30 -6.09 -4.14
CA SER A 60 1.60 -4.99 -3.45
C SER A 60 2.16 -4.74 -2.05
N GLY A 61 2.47 -5.79 -1.28
CA GLY A 61 3.11 -5.68 0.04
C GLY A 61 4.49 -5.03 0.00
N VAL A 62 5.35 -5.39 -0.96
CA VAL A 62 6.69 -4.78 -1.12
C VAL A 62 6.56 -3.30 -1.46
N PHE A 63 5.76 -2.94 -2.46
CA PHE A 63 5.61 -1.54 -2.86
C PHE A 63 4.98 -0.68 -1.77
N ALA A 64 3.97 -1.20 -1.05
CA ALA A 64 3.38 -0.52 0.10
C ALA A 64 4.39 -0.34 1.25
N LEU A 65 5.22 -1.35 1.53
CA LEU A 65 6.31 -1.25 2.51
C LEU A 65 7.31 -0.17 2.12
N VAL A 66 7.72 -0.12 0.85
CA VAL A 66 8.63 0.91 0.32
C VAL A 66 8.02 2.30 0.52
N LEU A 67 6.74 2.51 0.22
CA LEU A 67 6.06 3.80 0.44
C LEU A 67 6.04 4.20 1.92
N VAL A 68 5.77 3.25 2.83
CA VAL A 68 5.78 3.51 4.29
C VAL A 68 7.19 3.91 4.74
N VAL A 69 8.22 3.20 4.29
CA VAL A 69 9.63 3.50 4.61
C VAL A 69 10.02 4.87 4.05
N LEU A 70 9.73 5.17 2.79
CA LEU A 70 10.02 6.48 2.19
C LEU A 70 9.31 7.62 2.92
N SER A 71 8.12 7.36 3.46
CA SER A 71 7.39 8.34 4.27
C SER A 71 7.94 8.51 5.69
N CYS A 72 8.82 7.61 6.15
CA CYS A 72 9.58 7.75 7.39
C CYS A 72 10.93 8.44 7.15
N LEU A 73 11.47 8.38 5.93
CA LEU A 73 12.65 9.16 5.56
C LEU A 73 12.26 10.66 5.46
N PRO A 74 13.18 11.58 5.83
CA PRO A 74 12.97 13.02 5.73
C PRO A 74 13.02 13.53 4.27
N CYS A 75 12.42 12.82 3.31
CA CYS A 75 12.32 13.26 1.91
C CYS A 75 11.43 14.50 1.72
N ALA A 76 10.74 14.98 2.77
CA ALA A 76 9.83 16.13 2.74
C ALA A 76 10.32 17.34 3.58
N GLN A 77 11.56 17.35 4.05
CA GLN A 77 12.08 18.50 4.80
C GLN A 77 12.61 19.56 3.82
N GLU A 78 11.74 20.50 3.43
CA GLU A 78 12.18 21.79 2.90
C GLU A 78 12.86 22.56 4.04
N GLU A 79 14.18 22.74 3.97
CA GLU A 79 14.79 24.06 3.70
C GLU A 79 16.32 24.01 3.80
N GLU A 80 16.94 24.72 2.84
CA GLU A 80 18.29 25.27 2.79
C GLU A 80 19.50 24.31 2.71
N GLN A 81 20.22 24.41 1.57
CA GLN A 81 21.55 23.87 1.26
C GLN A 81 21.64 22.40 0.79
N GLY A 82 21.38 22.19 -0.50
CA GLY A 82 22.13 21.18 -1.30
C GLY A 82 21.46 19.85 -1.66
N GLY A 83 20.17 19.64 -1.34
CA GLY A 83 19.47 18.35 -1.52
C GLY A 83 18.55 18.20 -2.74
N GLY A 84 18.66 19.04 -3.78
CA GLY A 84 17.67 19.14 -4.87
C GLY A 84 17.38 17.83 -5.61
N ALA A 85 18.41 17.04 -5.93
CA ALA A 85 18.25 15.79 -6.68
C ALA A 85 17.52 14.69 -5.90
N ILE A 86 17.67 14.67 -4.57
CA ILE A 86 17.12 13.60 -3.71
C ILE A 86 15.62 13.78 -3.53
N ASN A 87 15.16 15.04 -3.34
CA ASN A 87 13.73 15.35 -3.28
C ASN A 87 13.04 15.07 -4.62
N THR A 88 13.63 15.53 -5.74
CA THR A 88 13.10 15.21 -7.08
C THR A 88 13.02 13.70 -7.32
N LEU A 89 14.07 12.95 -6.96
CA LEU A 89 14.07 11.49 -7.08
C LEU A 89 12.97 10.84 -6.21
N CYS A 90 12.80 11.31 -4.98
CA CYS A 90 11.75 10.82 -4.07
C CYS A 90 10.34 11.13 -4.61
N THR A 91 10.09 12.33 -5.13
CA THR A 91 8.80 12.70 -5.73
C THR A 91 8.53 11.87 -6.99
N THR A 92 9.50 11.79 -7.90
CA THR A 92 9.37 11.02 -9.14
C THR A 92 9.13 9.54 -8.85
N TRP A 93 9.88 8.96 -7.89
CA TRP A 93 9.70 7.57 -7.47
C TRP A 93 8.30 7.33 -6.88
N ASN A 94 7.83 8.19 -5.97
CA ASN A 94 6.48 8.06 -5.40
C ASN A 94 5.40 8.11 -6.48
N SER A 95 5.52 9.01 -7.46
CA SER A 95 4.59 9.09 -8.59
C SER A 95 4.60 7.80 -9.43
N ILE A 96 5.79 7.27 -9.75
CA ILE A 96 5.93 6.01 -10.52
C ILE A 96 5.32 4.84 -9.75
N VAL A 97 5.63 4.70 -8.46
CA VAL A 97 5.10 3.63 -7.61
C VAL A 97 3.59 3.74 -7.51
N THR A 98 3.04 4.95 -7.39
CA THR A 98 1.58 5.15 -7.34
C THR A 98 0.90 4.69 -8.62
N ILE A 99 1.43 5.06 -9.80
CA ILE A 99 0.91 4.62 -11.10
C ILE A 99 1.01 3.09 -11.22
N PHE A 100 2.15 2.53 -10.86
CA PHE A 100 2.36 1.08 -10.87
C PHE A 100 1.34 0.36 -9.97
N LEU A 101 1.16 0.83 -8.73
CA LEU A 101 0.19 0.28 -7.78
C LEU A 101 -1.24 0.39 -8.31
N PHE A 102 -1.59 1.46 -9.00
CA PHE A 102 -2.90 1.62 -9.62
C PHE A 102 -3.13 0.55 -10.72
N CYS A 103 -2.19 0.39 -11.65
CA CYS A 103 -2.28 -0.66 -12.67
C CYS A 103 -2.28 -2.07 -12.05
N TRP A 104 -1.45 -2.29 -11.03
CA TRP A 104 -1.36 -3.56 -10.31
C TRP A 104 -2.65 -3.89 -9.55
N PHE A 105 -3.30 -2.88 -8.96
CA PHE A 105 -4.59 -3.03 -8.31
C PHE A 105 -5.65 -3.52 -9.30
N ILE A 106 -5.72 -2.94 -10.50
CA ILE A 106 -6.63 -3.40 -11.56
C ILE A 106 -6.34 -4.88 -11.92
N ALA A 107 -5.07 -5.23 -12.11
CA ALA A 107 -4.68 -6.62 -12.39
C ALA A 107 -5.08 -7.58 -11.25
N GLY A 108 -4.89 -7.16 -9.99
CA GLY A 108 -5.31 -7.91 -8.81
C GLY A 108 -6.80 -8.17 -8.77
N ASN A 109 -7.62 -7.16 -9.08
CA ASN A 109 -9.07 -7.32 -9.22
C ASN A 109 -9.41 -8.40 -10.26
N VAL A 110 -8.81 -8.32 -11.45
CA VAL A 110 -9.04 -9.32 -12.50
C VAL A 110 -8.66 -10.73 -12.02
N TRP A 111 -7.52 -10.90 -11.35
CA TRP A 111 -7.08 -12.22 -10.89
C TRP A 111 -7.94 -12.78 -9.76
N VAL A 112 -8.36 -11.95 -8.81
CA VAL A 112 -9.22 -12.38 -7.70
C VAL A 112 -10.63 -12.69 -8.19
N TYR A 113 -11.23 -11.82 -8.99
CA TYR A 113 -12.59 -12.04 -9.51
C TYR A 113 -12.67 -13.13 -10.59
N SER A 114 -11.58 -13.41 -11.32
CA SER A 114 -11.56 -14.49 -12.32
C SER A 114 -11.71 -15.89 -11.71
N ILE A 115 -11.44 -16.05 -10.41
CA ILE A 115 -11.60 -17.32 -9.69
C ILE A 115 -12.75 -17.25 -8.67
N TYR A 116 -13.68 -16.29 -8.84
CA TYR A 116 -14.82 -16.14 -7.96
C TYR A 116 -15.63 -17.44 -7.91
N GLU A 117 -15.90 -17.90 -6.69
CA GLU A 117 -16.31 -19.28 -6.35
C GLU A 117 -15.17 -20.33 -6.47
N PRO A 118 -14.01 -20.11 -5.79
CA PRO A 118 -12.91 -21.06 -5.86
C PRO A 118 -13.25 -22.35 -5.12
N SER A 119 -12.79 -23.48 -5.65
CA SER A 119 -12.84 -24.76 -4.94
C SER A 119 -11.82 -24.74 -3.79
N TYR A 120 -12.28 -25.03 -2.58
CA TYR A 120 -11.42 -25.19 -1.40
C TYR A 120 -10.98 -26.64 -1.20
N ASP A 121 -11.34 -27.54 -2.12
CA ASP A 121 -10.97 -28.94 -2.08
C ASP A 121 -9.56 -29.14 -2.66
N THR A 122 -8.65 -29.61 -1.81
CA THR A 122 -7.23 -29.86 -2.13
C THR A 122 -7.02 -30.90 -3.23
N HIS A 123 -8.05 -31.71 -3.53
CA HIS A 123 -7.98 -32.75 -4.56
C HIS A 123 -8.39 -32.26 -5.96
N THR A 124 -8.84 -31.01 -6.08
CA THR A 124 -9.29 -30.46 -7.36
C THR A 124 -8.21 -29.59 -8.01
N PRO A 125 -8.10 -29.58 -9.36
CA PRO A 125 -7.19 -28.66 -10.06
C PRO A 125 -7.61 -27.18 -9.89
N GLU A 126 -8.83 -26.95 -9.39
CA GLU A 126 -9.39 -25.63 -9.11
C GLU A 126 -9.14 -25.17 -7.67
N TYR A 127 -8.31 -25.90 -6.92
CA TYR A 127 -7.96 -25.58 -5.55
C TYR A 127 -7.36 -24.18 -5.41
N CYS A 128 -7.84 -23.44 -4.41
CA CYS A 128 -7.17 -22.26 -3.90
C CYS A 128 -7.38 -22.15 -2.38
N ALA A 129 -6.31 -21.86 -1.64
CA ALA A 129 -6.37 -21.72 -0.19
C ALA A 129 -7.33 -20.60 0.22
N LYS A 130 -8.31 -20.96 1.06
CA LYS A 130 -9.34 -20.04 1.57
C LYS A 130 -8.76 -18.78 2.20
N THR A 131 -7.72 -18.93 3.01
CA THR A 131 -7.05 -17.79 3.67
C THR A 131 -6.48 -16.81 2.66
N LEU A 132 -5.78 -17.30 1.63
CA LEU A 132 -5.16 -16.45 0.61
C LEU A 132 -6.22 -15.71 -0.23
N TYR A 133 -7.23 -16.43 -0.71
CA TYR A 133 -8.29 -15.85 -1.51
C TYR A 133 -9.09 -14.79 -0.72
N LEU A 134 -9.56 -15.14 0.47
CA LEU A 134 -10.32 -14.20 1.31
C LEU A 134 -9.49 -12.98 1.69
N PHE A 135 -8.20 -13.17 2.01
CA PHE A 135 -7.34 -12.05 2.35
C PHE A 135 -7.13 -11.10 1.17
N ALA A 136 -6.89 -11.62 -0.04
CA ALA A 136 -6.79 -10.79 -1.24
C ALA A 136 -8.10 -10.06 -1.55
N PHE A 137 -9.23 -10.76 -1.48
CA PHE A 137 -10.56 -10.19 -1.67
C PHE A 137 -10.86 -9.05 -0.69
N TRP A 138 -10.70 -9.30 0.61
CA TRP A 138 -10.94 -8.29 1.65
C TRP A 138 -9.98 -7.11 1.55
N THR A 139 -8.73 -7.34 1.18
CA THR A 139 -7.77 -6.25 0.95
C THR A 139 -8.24 -5.34 -0.17
N ILE A 140 -8.70 -5.91 -1.28
CA ILE A 140 -9.29 -5.15 -2.39
C ILE A 140 -10.53 -4.38 -1.94
N THR A 141 -11.44 -5.04 -1.20
CA THR A 141 -12.64 -4.40 -0.65
C THR A 141 -12.28 -3.24 0.28
N LEU A 142 -11.28 -3.38 1.14
CA LEU A 142 -10.83 -2.30 2.02
C LEU A 142 -10.30 -1.12 1.21
N VAL A 143 -9.54 -1.35 0.14
CA VAL A 143 -9.08 -0.28 -0.75
C VAL A 143 -10.27 0.45 -1.37
N TYR A 144 -11.29 -0.27 -1.84
CA TYR A 144 -12.52 0.35 -2.34
C TYR A 144 -13.23 1.20 -1.27
N ILE A 145 -13.38 0.67 -0.04
CA ILE A 145 -14.00 1.41 1.08
C ILE A 145 -13.23 2.70 1.40
N ILE A 146 -11.90 2.66 1.32
CA ILE A 146 -11.04 3.82 1.59
C ILE A 146 -11.17 4.87 0.48
N ILE A 147 -11.31 4.44 -0.77
CA ILE A 147 -11.45 5.33 -1.93
C ILE A 147 -12.84 6.00 -1.96
N GLY A 148 -13.90 5.28 -1.57
CA GLY A 148 -15.28 5.77 -1.53
C GLY A 148 -16.11 5.32 -2.73
#